data_AF-A0A6M8BF46-F1
#
_entry.id   AF-A0A6M8BF46-F1
#
_cell.length_a   1.000
_cell.length_b   1.000
_cell.length_c   1.000
_cell.angle_alpha   90.00
_cell.angle_beta   90.00
_cell.angle_gamma   90.00
#
_symmetry.space_group_name_H-M   'P 1'
#
loop_
_entity.id
_entity.type
_entity.pdbx_description
1 polymer ?
#
loop_
_entity_poly.entity_id
_entity_poly.type
_entity_poly.pdbx_seq_one_letter_code
_entity_poly.pdbx_strand_id
1 'polypeptide(L)'
;MADASDSNSADASRWIAGHSTTAWVYQFFSARSPISREDISRVVYFHFVLDLFETLVCEKTISLSKLEEVVQQYQLQEERRSVDYHDCLATYRTQYLNSDGAANWRFREIYFHSYEEALLVKSVLENQGTQSASRILVALLLLTCRYRNCLFRGEVSWSTLPRRIPILKSASHLLMQFLDRWQDRVPENSANP
;
A
#
# COMPACT_ATOMS: atom_id res chain seq x y z
N MET A 1 45.45 13.62 27.78
CA MET A 1 44.73 13.71 26.51
C MET A 1 44.82 12.38 25.80
N ALA A 2 43.74 11.62 25.80
CA ALA A 2 43.46 10.58 24.83
C ALA A 2 41.95 10.65 24.62
N ASP A 3 41.56 11.08 23.43
CA ASP A 3 40.20 11.40 23.04
C ASP A 3 39.41 10.11 22.83
N ALA A 4 38.29 9.96 23.55
CA ALA A 4 37.45 8.76 23.52
C ALA A 4 36.38 8.80 22.41
N SER A 5 36.54 9.68 21.42
CA SER A 5 35.55 9.90 20.36
C SER A 5 35.63 8.92 19.19
N ASP A 6 36.78 8.25 18.97
CA ASP A 6 37.04 7.55 17.71
C ASP A 6 36.70 6.05 17.71
N SER A 7 36.51 5.42 18.87
CA SER A 7 36.17 3.98 18.93
C SER A 7 34.70 3.69 18.63
N ASN A 8 33.79 4.64 18.88
CA ASN A 8 32.35 4.45 18.70
C ASN A 8 31.91 4.60 17.22
N SER A 9 32.65 5.39 16.43
CA SER A 9 32.36 5.63 15.01
C SER A 9 32.77 4.43 14.13
N ALA A 10 33.90 3.79 14.47
CA ALA A 10 34.40 2.62 13.73
C ALA A 10 33.52 1.37 13.93
N ASP A 11 33.02 1.13 15.14
CA ASP A 11 32.13 -0.01 15.43
C ASP A 11 30.72 0.17 14.87
N ALA A 12 30.16 1.39 14.90
CA ALA A 12 28.90 1.71 14.24
C ALA A 12 29.00 1.56 12.72
N SER A 13 30.12 2.00 12.12
CA SER A 13 30.39 1.86 10.69
C SER A 13 30.57 0.39 10.27
N ARG A 14 31.17 -0.45 11.14
CA ARG A 14 31.30 -1.90 10.93
C ARG A 14 29.96 -2.63 11.01
N TRP A 15 29.06 -2.17 11.88
CA TRP A 15 27.70 -2.71 12.02
C TRP A 15 26.84 -2.41 10.77
N ILE A 16 26.95 -1.18 10.24
CA ILE A 16 26.24 -0.70 9.04
C ILE A 16 26.81 -1.32 7.75
N ALA A 17 28.12 -1.52 7.66
CA ALA A 17 28.78 -2.01 6.44
C ALA A 17 28.64 -3.53 6.21
N GLY A 18 28.32 -4.32 7.25
CA GLY A 18 28.25 -5.79 7.18
C GLY A 18 26.84 -6.37 7.01
N HIS A 19 25.79 -5.59 7.26
CA HIS A 19 24.41 -6.08 7.29
C HIS A 19 23.49 -5.17 6.48
N SER A 20 23.07 -5.63 5.30
CA SER A 20 21.94 -5.01 4.60
C SER A 20 20.77 -4.85 5.58
N THR A 21 20.12 -3.68 5.61
CA THR A 21 18.93 -3.43 6.44
C THR A 21 17.88 -4.55 6.28
N THR A 22 17.69 -5.04 5.05
CA THR A 22 16.82 -6.18 4.74
C THR A 22 17.30 -7.48 5.38
N ALA A 23 18.61 -7.71 5.45
CA ALA A 23 19.19 -8.87 6.13
C ALA A 23 18.97 -8.82 7.65
N TRP A 24 19.10 -7.64 8.27
CA TRP A 24 18.77 -7.45 9.69
C TRP A 24 17.28 -7.69 9.96
N VAL A 25 16.38 -7.08 9.17
CA VAL A 25 14.92 -7.28 9.29
C VAL A 25 14.56 -8.77 9.13
N TYR A 26 15.19 -9.44 8.16
CA TYR A 26 15.01 -10.88 7.98
C TYR A 26 15.43 -11.68 9.20
N GLN A 27 16.63 -11.46 9.75
CA GLN A 27 17.10 -12.16 10.95
C GLN A 27 16.19 -11.91 12.15
N PHE A 28 15.70 -10.68 12.32
CA PHE A 28 14.79 -10.30 13.39
C PHE A 28 13.47 -11.10 13.34
N PHE A 29 12.90 -11.28 12.14
CA PHE A 29 11.64 -11.99 11.97
C PHE A 29 11.79 -13.51 11.80
N SER A 30 12.88 -13.99 11.20
CA SER A 30 13.10 -15.43 10.96
C SER A 30 13.17 -16.24 12.25
N ALA A 31 13.58 -15.62 13.36
CA ALA A 31 13.55 -16.23 14.69
C ALA A 31 12.13 -16.45 15.24
N ARG A 32 11.11 -15.80 14.65
CA ARG A 32 9.73 -15.71 15.17
C ARG A 32 8.69 -16.23 14.18
N SER A 33 9.02 -16.36 12.90
CA SER A 33 8.08 -16.75 11.85
C SER A 33 8.82 -17.21 10.58
N PRO A 34 8.28 -18.19 9.83
CA PRO A 34 8.78 -18.55 8.50
C PRO A 34 8.41 -17.46 7.49
N ILE A 35 9.21 -16.40 7.45
CA ILE A 35 9.13 -15.31 6.47
C ILE A 35 10.32 -15.42 5.52
N SER A 36 10.12 -15.22 4.22
CA SER A 36 11.24 -15.16 3.26
C SER A 36 11.79 -13.74 3.12
N ARG A 37 13.03 -13.60 2.63
CA ARG A 37 13.59 -12.29 2.28
C ARG A 37 12.78 -11.58 1.20
N GLU A 38 12.17 -12.36 0.30
CA GLU A 38 11.30 -11.84 -0.75
C GLU A 38 10.03 -11.24 -0.15
N ASP A 39 9.40 -11.90 0.82
CA ASP A 39 8.19 -11.39 1.50
C ASP A 39 8.45 -10.04 2.18
N ILE A 40 9.59 -9.92 2.87
CA ILE A 40 10.02 -8.66 3.49
C ILE A 40 10.22 -7.58 2.44
N SER A 41 10.87 -7.93 1.32
CA SER A 41 11.08 -6.99 0.21
C SER A 41 9.75 -6.50 -0.37
N ARG A 42 8.72 -7.36 -0.44
CA ARG A 42 7.37 -6.96 -0.87
C ARG A 42 6.68 -6.02 0.12
N VAL A 43 6.85 -6.23 1.42
CA VAL A 43 6.32 -5.30 2.44
C VAL A 43 7.01 -3.95 2.33
N VAL A 44 8.34 -3.92 2.28
CA VAL A 44 9.12 -2.67 2.13
C VAL A 44 8.72 -1.93 0.85
N TYR A 45 8.61 -2.65 -0.25
CA TYR A 45 8.21 -2.09 -1.54
C TYR A 45 6.80 -1.48 -1.48
N PHE A 46 5.84 -2.19 -0.92
CA PHE A 46 4.47 -1.71 -0.75
C PHE A 46 4.42 -0.41 0.07
N HIS A 47 5.14 -0.36 1.20
CA HIS A 47 5.21 0.84 2.03
C HIS A 47 5.81 2.03 1.29
N PHE A 48 6.92 1.80 0.60
CA PHE A 48 7.58 2.85 -0.16
C PHE A 48 6.66 3.44 -1.25
N VAL A 49 6.02 2.60 -2.05
CA VAL A 49 5.11 3.06 -3.11
C VAL A 49 3.87 3.77 -2.52
N LEU A 50 3.35 3.28 -1.40
CA LEU A 50 2.24 3.92 -0.71
C LEU A 50 2.61 5.29 -0.14
N ASP A 51 3.80 5.43 0.44
CA ASP A 51 4.27 6.72 0.97
C ASP A 51 4.52 7.73 -0.15
N LEU A 52 5.00 7.28 -1.32
CA LEU A 52 5.07 8.11 -2.54
C LEU A 52 3.68 8.57 -2.98
N PHE A 53 2.70 7.66 -3.03
CA PHE A 53 1.32 8.00 -3.36
C PHE A 53 0.74 9.01 -2.37
N GLU A 54 0.87 8.76 -1.06
CA GLU A 54 0.39 9.67 -0.02
C GLU A 54 1.00 11.07 -0.15
N THR A 55 2.30 11.15 -0.42
CA THR A 55 3.03 12.42 -0.50
C THR A 55 2.74 13.18 -1.79
N LEU A 56 2.82 12.51 -2.94
CA LEU A 56 2.77 13.14 -4.27
C LEU A 56 1.35 13.33 -4.80
N VAL A 57 0.40 12.50 -4.36
CA VAL A 57 -0.98 12.51 -4.85
C VAL A 57 -1.93 13.05 -3.78
N CYS A 58 -1.78 12.61 -2.52
CA CYS A 58 -2.69 12.97 -1.44
C CYS A 58 -2.21 14.12 -0.55
N GLU A 59 -1.11 14.81 -0.89
CA GLU A 59 -0.57 15.93 -0.12
C GLU A 59 -0.36 15.58 1.38
N LYS A 60 0.15 14.38 1.64
CA LYS A 60 0.42 13.82 2.99
C LYS A 60 -0.83 13.45 3.81
N THR A 61 -2.04 13.55 3.25
CA THR A 61 -3.27 13.23 3.99
C THR A 61 -4.19 12.32 3.18
N ILE A 62 -4.36 11.07 3.63
CA ILE A 62 -5.30 10.14 3.02
C ILE A 62 -6.66 10.19 3.74
N SER A 63 -7.67 10.72 3.05
CA SER A 63 -9.09 10.65 3.41
C SER A 63 -9.92 10.16 2.23
N LEU A 64 -11.14 9.67 2.50
CA LEU A 64 -12.08 9.32 1.42
C LEU A 64 -12.30 10.51 0.47
N SER A 65 -12.55 11.71 1.01
CA SER A 65 -12.75 12.92 0.21
C SER A 65 -11.54 13.25 -0.68
N LYS A 66 -10.31 13.12 -0.16
CA LYS A 66 -9.10 13.35 -0.96
C LYS A 66 -8.95 12.29 -2.05
N LEU A 67 -9.28 11.04 -1.77
CA LEU A 67 -9.28 9.97 -2.76
C LEU A 67 -10.32 10.19 -3.86
N GLU A 68 -11.51 10.68 -3.51
CA GLU A 68 -12.54 11.07 -4.49
C GLU A 68 -12.07 12.23 -5.37
N GLU A 69 -11.48 13.26 -4.77
CA GLU A 69 -10.91 14.42 -5.47
C GLU A 69 -9.83 14.00 -6.48
N VAL A 70 -8.83 13.23 -6.05
CA VAL A 70 -7.71 12.83 -6.93
C VAL A 70 -8.17 11.89 -8.05
N VAL A 71 -9.15 11.03 -7.79
CA VAL A 71 -9.74 10.17 -8.83
C VAL A 71 -10.61 10.99 -9.79
N GLN A 72 -11.36 11.98 -9.32
CA GLN A 72 -12.10 12.88 -10.20
C GLN A 72 -11.14 13.67 -11.10
N GLN A 73 -10.07 14.23 -10.52
CA GLN A 73 -9.01 14.88 -11.28
C GLN A 73 -8.37 13.90 -12.27
N TYR A 74 -8.21 12.61 -11.89
CA TYR A 74 -7.76 11.54 -12.78
C TYR A 74 -8.62 11.43 -14.04
N GLN A 75 -9.95 11.40 -13.87
CA GLN A 75 -10.90 11.16 -14.96
C GLN A 75 -11.06 12.32 -15.94
N LEU A 76 -10.92 13.56 -15.48
CA LEU A 76 -11.08 14.75 -16.34
C LEU A 76 -10.01 14.87 -17.44
N GLN A 77 -8.98 14.03 -17.42
CA GLN A 77 -7.91 14.00 -18.42
C GLN A 77 -8.16 12.92 -19.50
N GLU A 78 -9.38 12.86 -20.04
CA GLU A 78 -10.00 11.82 -20.89
C GLU A 78 -9.14 11.19 -22.02
N GLU A 79 -7.97 11.74 -22.35
CA GLU A 79 -7.07 11.24 -23.39
C GLU A 79 -6.00 10.24 -22.91
N ARG A 80 -5.86 9.98 -21.60
CA ARG A 80 -4.82 9.06 -21.08
C ARG A 80 -5.37 7.71 -20.64
N ARG A 81 -4.63 6.63 -20.96
CA ARG A 81 -5.04 5.23 -20.75
C ARG A 81 -5.55 5.01 -19.31
N SER A 82 -6.65 4.31 -19.12
CA SER A 82 -7.20 4.01 -17.79
C SER A 82 -6.23 3.24 -16.89
N VAL A 83 -6.33 3.42 -15.57
CA VAL A 83 -5.73 2.50 -14.60
C VAL A 83 -6.45 1.16 -14.72
N ASP A 84 -5.70 0.08 -14.95
CA ASP A 84 -6.26 -1.26 -14.91
C ASP A 84 -6.34 -1.73 -13.46
N TYR A 85 -7.57 -1.77 -12.94
CA TYR A 85 -7.87 -2.18 -11.58
C TYR A 85 -8.39 -3.62 -11.47
N HIS A 86 -8.54 -4.35 -12.57
CA HIS A 86 -9.26 -5.63 -12.58
C HIS A 86 -8.57 -6.69 -11.73
N ASP A 87 -7.24 -6.83 -11.87
CA ASP A 87 -6.45 -7.78 -11.08
C ASP A 87 -6.47 -7.44 -9.58
N CYS A 88 -6.46 -6.14 -9.26
CA CYS A 88 -6.52 -5.67 -7.88
C CYS A 88 -7.88 -5.95 -7.24
N LEU A 89 -8.96 -5.65 -7.97
CA LEU A 89 -10.31 -5.97 -7.56
C LEU A 89 -10.50 -7.49 -7.37
N ALA A 90 -10.02 -8.31 -8.31
CA ALA A 90 -10.09 -9.76 -8.21
C ALA A 90 -9.34 -10.27 -6.98
N THR A 91 -8.11 -9.80 -6.76
CA THR A 91 -7.30 -10.18 -5.59
C THR A 91 -7.99 -9.82 -4.27
N TYR A 92 -8.55 -8.61 -4.17
CA TYR A 92 -9.26 -8.20 -2.96
C TYR A 92 -10.55 -8.99 -2.74
N ARG A 93 -11.29 -9.31 -3.80
CA ARG A 93 -12.48 -10.17 -3.70
C ARG A 93 -12.12 -11.56 -3.19
N THR A 94 -11.09 -12.19 -3.75
CA THR A 94 -10.60 -13.50 -3.27
C THR A 94 -10.21 -13.47 -1.79
N GLN A 95 -9.65 -12.35 -1.31
CA GLN A 95 -9.27 -12.25 0.10
C GLN A 95 -10.47 -12.02 1.03
N TYR A 96 -11.37 -11.12 0.65
CA TYR A 96 -12.35 -10.52 1.56
C TYR A 96 -13.78 -10.99 1.35
N LEU A 97 -14.08 -11.75 0.30
CA LEU A 97 -15.38 -12.37 0.12
C LEU A 97 -15.33 -13.87 0.40
N ASN A 98 -16.47 -14.41 0.81
CA ASN A 98 -16.73 -15.85 0.84
C ASN A 98 -17.17 -16.33 -0.57
N SER A 99 -17.34 -17.64 -0.71
CA SER A 99 -17.83 -18.25 -1.96
C SER A 99 -19.26 -17.82 -2.35
N ASP A 100 -20.05 -17.34 -1.39
CA ASP A 100 -21.39 -16.78 -1.60
C ASP A 100 -21.36 -15.29 -2.03
N GLY A 101 -20.17 -14.69 -2.11
CA GLY A 101 -19.97 -13.28 -2.47
C GLY A 101 -20.13 -12.30 -1.31
N ALA A 102 -20.44 -12.76 -0.09
CA ALA A 102 -20.56 -11.88 1.07
C ALA A 102 -19.19 -11.57 1.72
N ALA A 103 -19.03 -10.38 2.28
CA ALA A 103 -17.83 -10.00 3.01
C ALA A 103 -17.54 -10.94 4.20
N ASN A 104 -16.34 -11.50 4.23
CA ASN A 104 -15.90 -12.46 5.23
C ASN A 104 -15.34 -11.77 6.49
N TRP A 105 -14.95 -12.56 7.50
CA TRP A 105 -14.46 -12.03 8.78
C TRP A 105 -13.20 -11.15 8.64
N ARG A 106 -12.34 -11.39 7.64
CA ARG A 106 -11.13 -10.58 7.39
C ARG A 106 -11.46 -9.17 6.93
N PHE A 107 -12.63 -8.96 6.33
CA PHE A 107 -13.08 -7.61 5.99
C PHE A 107 -13.31 -6.76 7.25
N ARG A 108 -13.74 -7.38 8.35
CA ARG A 108 -13.96 -6.70 9.63
C ARG A 108 -12.67 -6.28 10.32
N GLU A 109 -11.55 -6.90 9.96
CA GLU A 109 -10.21 -6.50 10.45
C GLU A 109 -9.68 -5.25 9.75
N ILE A 110 -10.33 -4.79 8.67
CA ILE A 110 -9.98 -3.53 8.04
C ILE A 110 -10.55 -2.40 8.89
N TYR A 111 -9.67 -1.71 9.60
CA TYR A 111 -10.03 -0.56 10.43
C TYR A 111 -10.33 0.68 9.56
N PHE A 112 -11.56 0.75 9.05
CA PHE A 112 -12.10 1.96 8.42
C PHE A 112 -12.32 3.06 9.47
N HIS A 113 -12.16 4.32 9.06
CA HIS A 113 -12.40 5.45 9.96
C HIS A 113 -13.89 5.74 10.14
N SER A 114 -14.72 5.40 9.15
CA SER A 114 -16.16 5.63 9.18
C SER A 114 -16.95 4.45 8.60
N TYR A 115 -18.23 4.40 8.94
CA TYR A 115 -19.17 3.44 8.36
C TYR A 115 -19.33 3.62 6.84
N GLU A 116 -19.24 4.86 6.36
CA GLU A 116 -19.33 5.21 4.94
C GLU A 116 -18.17 4.62 4.12
N GLU A 117 -16.94 4.69 4.66
CA GLU A 117 -15.77 4.06 4.06
C GLU A 117 -15.98 2.54 3.92
N ALA A 118 -16.44 1.89 4.99
CA ALA A 118 -16.71 0.46 4.99
C ALA A 118 -17.81 0.08 4.00
N LEU A 119 -18.90 0.85 3.94
CA LEU A 119 -19.99 0.63 2.99
C LEU A 119 -19.55 0.80 1.54
N LEU A 120 -18.74 1.83 1.23
CA LEU A 120 -18.20 2.05 -0.10
C LEU A 120 -17.43 0.82 -0.56
N VAL A 121 -16.43 0.40 0.21
CA VAL A 121 -15.57 -0.73 -0.16
C VAL A 121 -16.39 -2.02 -0.25
N LYS A 122 -17.26 -2.28 0.73
CA LYS A 122 -18.14 -3.45 0.72
C LYS A 122 -19.00 -3.48 -0.54
N SER A 123 -19.62 -2.36 -0.90
CA SER A 123 -20.48 -2.26 -2.09
C SER A 123 -19.71 -2.56 -3.39
N VAL A 124 -18.45 -2.14 -3.49
CA VAL A 124 -17.59 -2.40 -4.67
C VAL A 124 -17.13 -3.85 -4.73
N LEU A 125 -16.77 -4.44 -3.59
CA LEU A 125 -16.37 -5.84 -3.55
C LEU A 125 -17.54 -6.76 -3.89
N GLU A 126 -18.72 -6.55 -3.27
CA GLU A 126 -19.89 -7.43 -3.42
C GLU A 126 -20.61 -7.25 -4.77
N ASN A 127 -20.65 -6.04 -5.35
CA ASN A 127 -21.37 -5.80 -6.61
C ASN A 127 -20.45 -5.92 -7.85
N GLN A 128 -20.68 -6.93 -8.67
CA GLN A 128 -20.00 -7.10 -9.95
C GLN A 128 -20.70 -6.29 -11.06
N GLY A 129 -20.21 -5.07 -11.33
CA GLY A 129 -20.45 -4.40 -12.61
C GLY A 129 -21.47 -3.26 -12.64
N THR A 130 -22.07 -2.87 -11.52
CA THR A 130 -23.01 -1.73 -11.46
C THR A 130 -22.36 -0.41 -11.04
N GLN A 131 -21.09 -0.44 -10.63
CA GLN A 131 -20.39 0.72 -10.09
C GLN A 131 -19.55 1.40 -11.17
N SER A 132 -19.44 2.73 -11.12
CA SER A 132 -18.55 3.48 -12.03
C SER A 132 -17.09 3.13 -11.78
N ALA A 133 -16.25 3.22 -12.83
CA ALA A 133 -14.81 2.94 -12.74
C ALA A 133 -14.13 3.80 -11.66
N SER A 134 -14.50 5.08 -11.51
CA SER A 134 -13.96 5.95 -10.47
C SER A 134 -14.35 5.48 -9.07
N ARG A 135 -15.61 5.08 -8.87
CA ARG A 135 -16.05 4.58 -7.57
C ARG A 135 -15.30 3.30 -7.18
N ILE A 136 -15.05 2.41 -8.14
CA ILE A 136 -14.22 1.23 -7.93
C ILE A 136 -12.80 1.65 -7.54
N LEU A 137 -12.19 2.54 -8.30
CA LEU A 137 -10.82 3.00 -8.05
C LEU A 137 -10.67 3.66 -6.67
N VAL A 138 -11.57 4.55 -6.28
CA VAL A 138 -11.60 5.16 -4.94
C VAL A 138 -11.66 4.09 -3.86
N ALA A 139 -12.55 3.10 -3.99
CA ALA A 139 -12.69 2.03 -3.01
C ALA A 139 -11.41 1.17 -2.89
N LEU A 140 -10.75 0.87 -4.02
CA LEU A 140 -9.53 0.08 -4.03
C LEU A 140 -8.33 0.85 -3.46
N LEU A 141 -8.20 2.14 -3.77
CA LEU A 141 -7.18 3.00 -3.18
C LEU A 141 -7.38 3.16 -1.68
N LEU A 142 -8.64 3.36 -1.24
CA LEU A 142 -8.97 3.44 0.19
C LEU A 142 -8.60 2.14 0.90
N LEU A 143 -8.99 0.99 0.34
CA LEU A 143 -8.66 -0.32 0.89
C LEU A 143 -7.15 -0.56 0.94
N THR A 144 -6.42 -0.15 -0.10
CA THR A 144 -4.95 -0.19 -0.17
C THR A 144 -4.32 0.62 0.97
N CYS A 145 -4.77 1.87 1.17
CA CYS A 145 -4.26 2.74 2.22
C CYS A 145 -4.57 2.20 3.63
N ARG A 146 -5.76 1.62 3.82
CA ARG A 146 -6.15 0.98 5.09
C ARG A 146 -5.34 -0.29 5.37
N TYR A 147 -4.87 -0.97 4.32
CA TYR A 147 -4.06 -2.18 4.46
C TYR A 147 -2.71 -1.93 5.16
N ARG A 148 -2.10 -0.75 4.97
CA ARG A 148 -0.91 -0.31 5.73
C ARG A 148 -1.08 -0.51 7.23
N ASN A 149 -2.21 -0.03 7.72
CA ASN A 149 -2.55 -0.08 9.14
C ASN A 149 -2.83 -1.50 9.63
N CYS A 150 -3.19 -2.42 8.74
CA CYS A 150 -3.50 -3.81 9.08
C CYS A 150 -2.25 -4.69 9.16
N LEU A 151 -1.17 -4.35 8.46
CA LEU A 151 0.06 -5.15 8.43
C LEU A 151 0.85 -5.14 9.75
N PHE A 152 0.77 -4.04 10.51
CA PHE A 152 1.61 -3.80 11.70
C PHE A 152 0.83 -3.67 13.01
N ARG A 153 -0.51 -3.73 12.97
CA ARG A 153 -1.29 -3.88 14.21
C ARG A 153 -1.05 -5.27 14.75
N GLY A 154 -0.68 -5.35 16.04
CA GLY A 154 -0.23 -6.57 16.73
C GLY A 154 -1.21 -7.75 16.75
N GLU A 155 -2.39 -7.61 16.14
CA GLU A 155 -3.36 -8.68 15.93
C GLU A 155 -2.98 -9.58 14.74
N VAL A 156 -2.25 -9.08 13.74
CA VAL A 156 -1.84 -9.86 12.58
C VAL A 156 -0.51 -10.54 12.87
N SER A 157 -0.54 -11.86 13.10
CA SER A 157 0.68 -12.65 13.24
C SER A 157 1.48 -12.60 11.94
N TRP A 158 2.79 -12.35 12.05
CA TRP A 158 3.77 -12.44 10.95
C TRP A 158 3.70 -13.78 10.20
N SER A 159 3.24 -14.84 10.87
CA SER A 159 2.98 -16.16 10.25
C SER A 159 1.93 -16.12 9.13
N THR A 160 1.07 -15.11 9.10
CA THR A 160 0.03 -14.95 8.09
C THR A 160 0.46 -14.07 6.92
N LEU A 161 1.65 -13.43 7.01
CA LEU A 161 2.15 -12.55 5.97
C LEU A 161 2.27 -13.23 4.59
N PRO A 162 2.74 -14.49 4.46
CA PRO A 162 2.79 -15.15 3.15
C PRO A 162 1.43 -15.19 2.42
N ARG A 163 0.33 -15.31 3.17
CA ARG A 163 -1.05 -15.30 2.62
C ARG A 163 -1.50 -13.91 2.15
N ARG A 164 -0.79 -12.87 2.58
CA ARG A 164 -1.08 -11.45 2.29
C ARG A 164 -0.24 -10.90 1.14
N ILE A 165 0.80 -11.62 0.71
CA ILE A 165 1.68 -11.22 -0.40
C ILE A 165 0.93 -10.94 -1.72
N PRO A 166 -0.08 -11.73 -2.14
CA PRO A 166 -0.81 -11.43 -3.37
C PRO A 166 -1.45 -10.03 -3.34
N ILE A 167 -2.03 -9.65 -2.20
CA ILE A 167 -2.60 -8.30 -2.02
C ILE A 167 -1.51 -7.25 -2.07
N LEU A 168 -0.39 -7.44 -1.38
CA LEU A 168 0.71 -6.46 -1.40
C LEU A 168 1.20 -6.20 -2.82
N LYS A 169 1.38 -7.27 -3.61
CA LYS A 169 1.83 -7.16 -5.01
C LYS A 169 0.80 -6.41 -5.85
N SER A 170 -0.47 -6.79 -5.74
CA SER A 170 -1.54 -6.20 -6.55
C SER A 170 -1.83 -4.75 -6.16
N ALA A 171 -1.84 -4.43 -4.86
CA ALA A 171 -1.99 -3.08 -4.35
C ALA A 171 -0.80 -2.18 -4.73
N SER A 172 0.44 -2.68 -4.63
CA SER A 172 1.61 -1.93 -5.09
C SER A 172 1.51 -1.62 -6.59
N HIS A 173 1.12 -2.60 -7.39
CA HIS A 173 0.96 -2.43 -8.83
C HIS A 173 -0.13 -1.40 -9.17
N LEU A 174 -1.27 -1.42 -8.47
CA LEU A 174 -2.32 -0.40 -8.61
C LEU A 174 -1.78 1.01 -8.33
N LEU A 175 -1.03 1.17 -7.23
CA LEU A 175 -0.45 2.46 -6.85
C LEU A 175 0.60 2.94 -7.86
N MET A 176 1.45 2.04 -8.37
CA MET A 176 2.43 2.38 -9.41
C MET A 176 1.74 2.86 -10.69
N GLN A 177 0.73 2.12 -11.16
CA GLN A 177 -0.04 2.54 -12.33
C GLN A 177 -0.65 3.93 -12.12
N PHE A 178 -1.20 4.20 -10.93
CA PHE A 178 -1.75 5.51 -10.62
C PHE A 178 -0.66 6.59 -10.63
N LEU A 179 0.49 6.33 -10.00
CA LEU A 179 1.62 7.25 -9.88
C LEU A 179 2.25 7.58 -11.24
N ASP A 180 2.51 6.58 -12.09
CA ASP A 180 3.06 6.79 -13.44
C ASP A 180 2.20 7.79 -14.23
N ARG A 181 0.87 7.61 -14.15
CA ARG A 181 -0.07 8.49 -14.85
C ARG A 181 -0.27 9.84 -14.16
N TRP A 182 -0.04 9.90 -12.86
CA TRP A 182 -0.05 11.16 -12.12
C TRP A 182 1.17 12.01 -12.45
N GLN A 183 2.35 11.42 -12.60
CA GLN A 183 3.58 12.14 -12.95
C GLN A 183 3.53 12.74 -14.35
N ASP A 184 2.88 12.06 -15.31
CA ASP A 184 2.63 12.61 -16.65
C ASP A 184 1.86 13.96 -16.61
N ARG A 185 1.28 14.36 -15.47
CA ARG A 185 0.53 15.62 -15.27
C ARG A 185 1.42 16.83 -14.97
N VAL A 186 2.65 16.63 -14.51
CA VAL A 186 3.53 17.73 -14.14
C VAL A 186 4.32 18.12 -15.39
N PRO A 187 3.96 19.19 -16.13
CA PRO A 187 4.86 19.72 -17.15
C PRO A 187 6.17 20.13 -16.46
N GLU A 188 7.31 19.94 -17.13
CA GLU A 188 8.68 20.28 -16.67
C GLU A 188 8.91 21.78 -16.32
N ASN A 189 7.87 22.58 -16.07
CA ASN A 189 7.93 24.02 -15.82
C ASN A 189 7.90 24.41 -14.33
N SER A 190 8.50 23.61 -13.45
CA SER A 190 8.81 24.03 -12.07
C SER A 190 10.32 24.18 -11.80
N ALA A 191 11.12 24.33 -12.86
CA ALA A 191 12.49 24.83 -12.77
C ALA A 191 12.53 26.35 -13.00
N ASN A 192 12.16 27.12 -11.97
CA ASN A 192 12.62 28.49 -11.60
C ASN A 192 11.57 29.16 -10.71
N PRO A 193 11.99 29.80 -9.61
CA PRO A 193 12.81 31.01 -9.65
C PRO A 193 14.23 30.87 -9.11
#